data_AF-A0A432YMQ6-F1
#
_entry.id   AF-A0A432YMQ6-F1
#
_cell.length_a   1.000
_cell.length_b   1.000
_cell.length_c   1.000
_cell.angle_alpha   90.00
_cell.angle_beta   90.00
_cell.angle_gamma   90.00
#
_symmetry.space_group_name_H-M   'P 1'
#
loop_
_entity.id
_entity.type
_entity.pdbx_description
1 polymer ?
#
loop_
_entity_poly.entity_id
_entity_poly.type
_entity_poly.pdbx_seq_one_letter_code
_entity_poly.pdbx_strand_id
1 'polypeptide(L)'
;MDKIAQFILCSKLIGFEIPKSQNLTCTWSLRMFFEDRTDVLCCSSDVSTSGSGGWQEYGYLKLNIVDESELDSRDKFNFCALEPIVFSQVAKLVNEEDDVSAECGLLLTTDDGKQVLISTAPAPGAVTVKAEFNSGEYDPEILLEDTIQRPI
;
A
#
# COMPACT_ATOMS: atom_id res chain seq x y z
N MET A 1 10.44 10.38 12.72
CA MET A 1 10.41 9.69 11.42
C MET A 1 9.63 8.41 11.66
N ASP A 2 8.55 8.21 10.91
CA ASP A 2 7.73 7.00 10.98
C ASP A 2 8.57 5.76 10.67
N LYS A 3 8.34 4.66 11.40
CA LYS A 3 9.08 3.41 11.20
C LYS A 3 8.90 2.85 9.80
N ILE A 4 7.73 3.02 9.20
CA ILE A 4 7.44 2.55 7.84
C ILE A 4 8.21 3.38 6.82
N ALA A 5 8.21 4.70 6.95
CA ALA A 5 8.97 5.57 6.03
C ALA A 5 10.47 5.25 6.09
N GLN A 6 11.03 5.12 7.30
CA GLN A 6 12.42 4.71 7.48
C GLN A 6 12.69 3.32 6.89
N PHE A 7 11.79 2.37 7.09
CA PHE A 7 11.89 1.02 6.53
C PHE A 7 12.00 1.06 5.01
N ILE A 8 11.13 1.81 4.34
CA ILE A 8 11.08 1.90 2.89
C ILE A 8 12.29 2.66 2.34
N LEU A 9 12.62 3.83 2.90
CA LEU A 9 13.70 4.71 2.42
C LEU A 9 15.10 4.13 2.59
N CYS A 10 15.30 3.23 3.55
CA CYS A 10 16.60 2.59 3.79
C CYS A 10 16.72 1.21 3.14
N SER A 11 15.79 0.82 2.25
CA SER A 11 15.74 -0.50 1.64
C SER A 11 15.56 -0.41 0.13
N LYS A 12 15.77 -1.54 -0.57
CA LYS A 12 15.48 -1.65 -2.01
C LYS A 12 14.38 -2.66 -2.23
N LEU A 13 13.28 -2.28 -2.88
CA LEU A 13 12.19 -3.20 -3.23
C LEU A 13 12.66 -4.10 -4.37
N ILE A 14 12.58 -5.42 -4.18
CA ILE A 14 13.03 -6.43 -5.17
C ILE A 14 11.88 -7.28 -5.74
N GLY A 15 10.68 -7.13 -5.19
CA GLY A 15 9.53 -7.90 -5.63
C GLY A 15 8.34 -7.74 -4.72
N PHE A 16 7.23 -8.34 -5.12
CA PHE A 16 6.01 -8.38 -4.34
C PHE A 16 5.28 -9.72 -4.47
N GLU A 17 4.44 -10.04 -3.50
CA GLU A 17 3.47 -11.13 -3.56
C GLU A 17 2.04 -10.60 -3.49
N ILE A 18 1.15 -11.28 -4.22
CA ILE A 18 -0.31 -11.14 -4.13
C ILE A 18 -0.97 -12.54 -4.19
N PRO A 19 -2.20 -12.72 -3.70
CA PRO A 19 -2.92 -13.99 -3.83
C PRO A 19 -3.03 -14.46 -5.29
N LYS A 20 -2.91 -15.77 -5.53
CA LYS A 20 -2.86 -16.35 -6.89
C LYS A 20 -4.05 -16.02 -7.79
N SER A 21 -5.21 -15.75 -7.19
CA SER A 21 -6.45 -15.43 -7.89
C SER A 21 -6.72 -13.92 -8.03
N GLN A 22 -5.75 -13.08 -7.68
CA GLN A 22 -5.89 -11.62 -7.65
C GLN A 22 -4.81 -10.95 -8.49
N ASN A 23 -4.97 -9.65 -8.69
CA ASN A 23 -4.03 -8.79 -9.41
C ASN A 23 -3.83 -7.50 -8.60
N LEU A 24 -2.97 -6.61 -9.09
CA LEU A 24 -2.69 -5.33 -8.45
C LEU A 24 -3.81 -4.29 -8.61
N THR A 25 -4.85 -4.54 -9.43
CA THR A 25 -6.00 -3.62 -9.53
C THR A 25 -6.90 -3.74 -8.31
N CYS A 26 -6.93 -4.92 -7.67
CA CYS A 26 -7.67 -5.18 -6.44
C CYS A 26 -7.11 -6.43 -5.73
N THR A 27 -6.29 -6.24 -4.70
CA THR A 27 -5.72 -7.33 -3.89
C THR A 27 -5.98 -7.14 -2.40
N TRP A 28 -6.40 -8.20 -1.69
CA TRP A 28 -6.61 -8.15 -0.23
C TRP A 28 -5.30 -8.16 0.57
N SER A 29 -4.20 -8.55 -0.06
CA SER A 29 -2.89 -8.57 0.57
C SER A 29 -1.82 -8.32 -0.47
N LEU A 30 -1.13 -7.19 -0.34
CA LEU A 30 0.09 -6.90 -1.05
C LEU A 30 1.26 -7.07 -0.07
N ARG A 31 2.23 -7.90 -0.43
CA ARG A 31 3.44 -8.11 0.38
C ARG A 31 4.63 -7.62 -0.42
N MET A 32 5.42 -6.71 0.13
CA MET A 32 6.57 -6.11 -0.54
C MET A 32 7.86 -6.63 0.09
N PHE A 33 8.76 -7.14 -0.75
CA PHE A 33 10.01 -7.78 -0.34
C PHE A 33 11.20 -6.87 -0.64
N PHE A 34 12.12 -6.78 0.30
CA PHE A 34 13.25 -5.86 0.22
C PHE A 34 14.58 -6.60 0.24
N GLU A 35 15.55 -6.10 -0.54
CA GLU A 35 16.90 -6.66 -0.63
C GLU A 35 17.56 -6.74 0.75
N ASP A 36 18.19 -7.88 1.05
CA ASP A 36 18.93 -8.15 2.29
C ASP A 36 18.11 -8.00 3.59
N ARG A 37 16.77 -8.16 3.52
CA ARG A 37 15.88 -8.13 4.69
C ARG A 37 15.02 -9.37 4.80
N THR A 38 14.80 -9.82 6.05
CA THR A 38 13.78 -10.84 6.38
C THR A 38 12.42 -10.20 6.67
N ASP A 39 12.38 -8.90 6.93
CA ASP A 39 11.14 -8.18 7.14
C ASP A 39 10.39 -7.93 5.81
N VAL A 40 9.07 -8.04 5.84
CA VAL A 40 8.16 -7.83 4.71
C VAL A 40 7.15 -6.75 5.06
N LEU A 41 6.94 -5.80 4.15
CA LEU A 41 5.88 -4.79 4.29
C LEU A 41 4.58 -5.34 3.70
N CYS A 42 3.60 -5.54 4.57
CA CYS A 42 2.26 -5.99 4.21
C CYS A 42 1.30 -4.81 4.15
N CYS A 43 0.64 -4.65 3.00
CA CYS A 43 -0.39 -3.66 2.76
C CYS A 43 -1.74 -4.36 2.56
N SER A 44 -2.75 -3.89 3.29
CA SER A 44 -4.16 -4.22 3.07
C SER A 44 -4.99 -2.95 3.32
N SER A 45 -6.28 -2.97 3.06
CA SER A 45 -7.17 -1.95 3.61
C SER A 45 -8.00 -2.52 4.75
N ASP A 46 -8.62 -1.64 5.52
CA ASP A 46 -9.62 -1.98 6.50
C ASP A 46 -10.61 -0.82 6.60
N VAL A 47 -11.76 -1.03 7.22
CA VAL A 47 -12.80 -0.02 7.34
C VAL A 47 -12.88 0.42 8.79
N SER A 48 -12.75 1.72 9.04
CA SER A 48 -13.01 2.30 10.35
C SER A 48 -14.45 2.79 10.40
N THR A 49 -15.13 2.53 11.52
CA THR A 49 -16.42 3.14 11.83
C THR A 49 -16.20 4.16 12.94
N SER A 50 -16.58 5.43 12.70
CA SER A 50 -16.54 6.44 13.76
C SER A 50 -17.67 6.16 14.77
N GLY A 51 -17.33 6.21 16.06
CA GLY A 51 -18.20 5.73 17.15
C GLY A 51 -19.49 6.53 17.38
N SER A 52 -20.54 5.79 17.77
CA SER A 52 -21.78 6.26 18.41
C SER A 52 -22.58 7.36 17.70
N GLY A 53 -22.91 7.19 16.42
CA GLY A 53 -23.81 8.16 15.78
C GLY A 53 -24.37 7.78 14.43
N GLY A 54 -23.57 7.17 13.54
CA GLY A 54 -24.12 6.69 12.27
C GLY A 54 -23.10 6.62 11.13
N TRP A 55 -23.05 5.44 10.51
CA TRP A 55 -23.00 5.18 9.06
C TRP A 55 -21.92 5.79 8.18
N GLN A 56 -20.87 6.41 8.70
CA GLN A 56 -19.69 6.70 7.87
C GLN A 56 -18.62 5.62 8.09
N GLU A 57 -18.49 4.80 7.06
CA GLU A 57 -17.41 3.83 6.87
C GLU A 57 -16.31 4.51 6.08
N TYR A 58 -15.08 4.46 6.57
CA TYR A 58 -13.91 4.97 5.85
C TYR A 58 -12.90 3.86 5.65
N GLY A 59 -12.54 3.61 4.39
CA GLY A 59 -11.39 2.80 4.04
C GLY A 59 -10.11 3.50 4.49
N TYR A 60 -9.25 2.78 5.21
CA TYR A 60 -7.89 3.23 5.50
C TYR A 60 -6.88 2.16 5.11
N LEU A 61 -5.70 2.61 4.70
CA LEU A 61 -4.59 1.73 4.37
C LEU A 61 -3.96 1.22 5.66
N LYS A 62 -3.90 -0.11 5.79
CA LYS A 62 -3.23 -0.80 6.88
C LYS A 62 -1.86 -1.28 6.41
N LEU A 63 -0.83 -0.84 7.12
CA LEU A 63 0.56 -1.18 6.84
C LEU A 63 1.16 -1.89 8.04
N ASN A 64 1.74 -3.08 7.82
CA ASN A 64 2.43 -3.84 8.87
C ASN A 64 3.78 -4.33 8.36
N ILE A 65 4.77 -4.31 9.22
CA ILE A 65 6.06 -4.95 8.98
C ILE A 65 6.07 -6.25 9.77
N VAL A 66 6.29 -7.36 9.09
CA VAL A 66 6.31 -8.71 9.67
C VAL A 66 7.55 -9.45 9.23
N ASP A 67 8.04 -10.39 10.03
CA ASP A 67 9.12 -11.27 9.58
C ASP A 67 8.58 -12.26 8.51
N GLU A 68 9.41 -12.58 7.51
CA GLU A 68 9.07 -13.49 6.41
C GLU A 68 8.63 -14.87 6.93
N SER A 69 9.17 -15.33 8.07
CA SER A 69 8.80 -16.61 8.66
C SER A 69 7.39 -16.63 9.27
N GLU A 70 6.79 -15.47 9.51
CA GLU A 70 5.42 -15.33 10.02
C GLU A 70 4.37 -15.29 8.90
N LEU A 71 4.79 -15.27 7.64
CA LEU A 71 3.87 -15.23 6.51
C LEU A 71 3.15 -16.55 6.29
N ASP A 72 1.87 -16.47 5.91
CA ASP A 72 1.12 -17.63 5.43
C ASP A 72 1.83 -18.33 4.26
N SER A 73 1.57 -19.63 4.11
CA SER A 73 2.15 -20.45 3.04
C SER A 73 2.16 -19.75 1.68
N ARG A 74 3.37 -19.64 1.12
CA ARG A 74 3.66 -19.10 -0.20
C ARG A 74 2.91 -19.79 -1.33
N ASP A 75 2.40 -21.01 -1.12
CA ASP A 75 1.64 -21.75 -2.13
C ASP A 75 0.34 -21.04 -2.54
N LYS A 76 -0.15 -20.08 -1.72
CA LYS A 76 -1.34 -19.28 -2.01
C LYS A 76 -1.05 -17.96 -2.74
N PHE A 77 0.23 -17.62 -2.93
CA PHE A 77 0.66 -16.34 -3.46
C PHE A 77 1.46 -16.51 -4.77
N ASN A 78 1.40 -15.49 -5.61
CA ASN A 78 2.28 -15.33 -6.76
C ASN A 78 3.34 -14.28 -6.41
N PHE A 79 4.60 -14.69 -6.39
CA PHE A 79 5.73 -13.76 -6.31
C PHE A 79 6.04 -13.21 -7.70
N CYS A 80 6.18 -11.89 -7.77
CA CYS A 80 6.64 -11.16 -8.94
C CYS A 80 7.98 -10.50 -8.60
N ALA A 81 9.04 -10.91 -9.29
CA ALA A 81 10.35 -10.29 -9.17
C ALA A 81 10.37 -8.96 -9.91
N LEU A 82 11.06 -7.98 -9.35
CA LEU A 82 11.28 -6.66 -9.94
C LEU A 82 12.79 -6.40 -10.06
N GLU A 83 13.17 -5.55 -11.02
CA GLU A 83 14.47 -4.88 -10.92
C GLU A 83 14.50 -4.04 -9.63
N PRO A 84 15.60 -4.02 -8.85
CA PRO A 84 15.63 -3.34 -7.57
C PRO A 84 15.24 -1.85 -7.66
N ILE A 85 14.27 -1.44 -6.84
CA ILE A 85 13.76 -0.07 -6.79
C ILE A 85 14.18 0.60 -5.48
N VAL A 86 14.85 1.74 -5.58
CA VAL A 86 15.20 2.60 -4.44
C VAL A 86 14.24 3.78 -4.39
N PHE A 87 13.55 3.94 -3.27
CA PHE A 87 12.67 5.07 -3.04
C PHE A 87 13.42 6.18 -2.30
N SER A 88 13.22 7.42 -2.72
CA SER A 88 13.79 8.60 -2.07
C SER A 88 12.76 9.44 -1.33
N GLN A 89 11.46 9.22 -1.59
CA GLN A 89 10.38 9.87 -0.85
C GLN A 89 9.24 8.90 -0.54
N VAL A 90 8.61 9.11 0.61
CA VAL A 90 7.41 8.42 1.07
C VAL A 90 6.43 9.48 1.54
N ALA A 91 5.21 9.45 1.02
CA ALA A 91 4.12 10.33 1.43
C ALA A 91 2.84 9.52 1.66
N LYS A 92 2.03 9.93 2.64
CA LYS A 92 0.66 9.42 2.77
C LYS A 92 -0.26 10.20 1.85
N LEU A 93 -1.26 9.52 1.35
CA LEU A 93 -2.43 10.15 0.78
C LEU A 93 -3.50 10.26 1.87
N VAL A 94 -3.90 11.49 2.14
CA VAL A 94 -4.90 11.78 3.17
C VAL A 94 -6.09 12.42 2.50
N ASN A 95 -7.27 11.84 2.68
CA ASN A 95 -8.53 12.51 2.37
C ASN A 95 -9.06 13.17 3.64
N GLU A 96 -9.51 14.41 3.52
CA GLU A 96 -10.05 15.20 4.64
C GLU A 96 -11.42 15.74 4.23
N GLU A 97 -12.48 15.22 4.85
CA GLU A 97 -13.86 15.64 4.62
C GLU A 97 -14.56 15.84 5.97
N ASP A 98 -15.30 16.94 6.11
CA ASP A 98 -16.25 17.18 7.22
C ASP A 98 -15.78 16.71 8.61
N ASP A 99 -14.63 17.23 9.07
CA ASP A 99 -13.97 16.92 10.35
C ASP A 99 -13.39 15.50 10.51
N VAL A 100 -13.32 14.72 9.43
CA VAL A 100 -12.70 13.39 9.38
C VAL A 100 -11.46 13.40 8.48
N SER A 101 -10.40 12.74 8.93
CA SER A 101 -9.17 12.53 8.16
C SER A 101 -8.90 11.03 8.05
N ALA A 102 -8.76 10.54 6.82
CA ALA A 102 -8.49 9.13 6.53
C ALA A 102 -7.15 9.00 5.76
N GLU A 103 -6.30 8.08 6.20
CA GLU A 103 -5.07 7.70 5.50
C GLU A 103 -5.41 6.64 4.44
N CYS A 104 -5.70 7.09 3.22
CA CYS A 104 -6.30 6.25 2.17
C CYS A 104 -5.26 5.65 1.23
N GLY A 105 -3.99 6.05 1.34
CA GLY A 105 -2.95 5.56 0.46
C GLY A 105 -1.52 5.94 0.86
N LEU A 106 -0.59 5.41 0.09
CA LEU A 106 0.85 5.60 0.22
C LEU A 106 1.44 5.86 -1.17
N LEU A 107 2.15 6.98 -1.30
CA LEU A 107 2.90 7.36 -2.48
C LEU A 107 4.39 7.18 -2.22
N LEU A 108 5.04 6.37 -3.04
CA LEU A 108 6.48 6.13 -3.03
C LEU A 108 7.08 6.74 -4.30
N THR A 109 8.13 7.53 -4.17
CA THR A 109 8.79 8.18 -5.30
C THR A 109 10.26 7.81 -5.35
N THR A 110 10.78 7.53 -6.53
CA THR A 110 12.21 7.28 -6.81
C THR A 110 12.93 8.58 -7.18
N ASP A 111 14.27 8.56 -7.19
CA ASP A 111 15.08 9.74 -7.56
C ASP A 111 14.86 10.22 -9.00
N ASP A 112 14.50 9.33 -9.92
CA ASP A 112 14.15 9.65 -11.30
C ASP A 112 12.68 10.06 -11.48
N GLY A 113 11.92 10.21 -10.38
CA GLY A 113 10.56 10.72 -10.37
C GLY A 113 9.47 9.69 -10.69
N LYS A 114 9.81 8.40 -10.79
CA LYS A 114 8.82 7.33 -10.93
C LYS A 114 8.06 7.14 -9.63
N GLN A 115 6.81 6.70 -9.75
CA GLN A 115 5.89 6.61 -8.62
C GLN A 115 5.31 5.20 -8.49
N VAL A 116 5.24 4.72 -7.25
CA VAL A 116 4.44 3.57 -6.85
C VAL A 116 3.40 4.07 -5.86
N LEU A 117 2.14 3.90 -6.23
CA LEU A 117 1.01 4.36 -5.45
C LEU A 117 0.20 3.16 -5.00
N ILE A 118 -0.06 3.07 -3.70
CA ILE A 118 -0.81 2.00 -3.06
C ILE A 118 -1.97 2.67 -2.33
N SER A 119 -3.21 2.39 -2.73
CA SER A 119 -4.41 3.02 -2.15
C SER A 119 -5.46 1.99 -1.82
N THR A 120 -6.46 2.34 -1.01
CA THR A 120 -7.63 1.49 -0.81
C THR A 120 -8.35 1.26 -2.14
N ALA A 121 -8.88 0.05 -2.34
CA ALA A 121 -9.71 -0.30 -3.49
C ALA A 121 -11.20 -0.20 -3.12
N PRO A 122 -12.12 -0.03 -4.09
CA PRO A 122 -13.56 -0.03 -3.85
C PRO A 122 -14.07 -1.31 -3.17
N ALA A 123 -13.33 -2.41 -3.27
CA ALA A 123 -13.61 -3.63 -2.54
C ALA A 123 -13.09 -3.51 -1.09
N PRO A 124 -13.94 -3.70 -0.06
CA PRO A 124 -13.53 -3.66 1.33
C PRO A 124 -12.37 -4.62 1.62
N GLY A 125 -11.36 -4.14 2.35
CA GLY A 125 -10.18 -4.91 2.71
C GLY A 125 -9.11 -5.04 1.61
N ALA A 126 -9.38 -4.56 0.39
CA ALA A 126 -8.43 -4.58 -0.72
C ALA A 126 -7.69 -3.25 -0.91
N VAL A 127 -6.53 -3.38 -1.55
CA VAL A 127 -5.73 -2.27 -2.08
C VAL A 127 -5.63 -2.37 -3.60
N THR A 128 -5.45 -1.22 -4.22
CA THR A 128 -5.12 -1.08 -5.64
C THR A 128 -3.76 -0.40 -5.77
N VAL A 129 -2.99 -0.77 -6.79
CA VAL A 129 -1.62 -0.27 -6.99
C VAL A 129 -1.48 0.34 -8.38
N LYS A 130 -0.97 1.57 -8.45
CA LYS A 130 -0.50 2.18 -9.70
C LYS A 130 1.01 2.24 -9.68
N ALA A 131 1.63 1.54 -10.62
CA ALA A 131 3.08 1.49 -10.79
C ALA A 131 3.42 1.11 -12.24
N GLU A 132 4.62 1.42 -12.71
CA GLU A 132 5.06 1.03 -14.07
C GLU A 132 5.03 -0.49 -14.30
N PHE A 133 5.24 -1.28 -13.25
CA PHE A 133 5.18 -2.75 -13.29
C PHE A 133 3.75 -3.32 -13.21
N ASN A 134 2.73 -2.47 -13.01
CA ASN A 134 1.33 -2.88 -13.08
C ASN A 134 0.71 -2.38 -14.40
N SER A 135 0.29 -3.31 -15.25
CA SER A 135 -0.44 -2.99 -16.48
C SER A 135 -1.95 -2.92 -16.31
N GLY A 136 -2.47 -3.22 -15.11
CA GLY A 136 -3.90 -3.20 -14.81
C GLY A 136 -4.45 -1.79 -14.58
N GLU A 137 -5.78 -1.70 -14.52
CA GLU A 137 -6.48 -0.46 -14.19
C GLU A 137 -6.22 -0.06 -12.73
N TYR A 138 -6.10 1.25 -12.49
CA TYR A 138 -6.02 1.82 -11.16
C TYR A 138 -7.38 2.41 -10.81
N ASP A 139 -8.09 1.76 -9.89
CA ASP A 139 -9.45 2.10 -9.48
C ASP A 139 -9.48 2.16 -7.96
N PRO A 140 -9.08 3.28 -7.33
CA PRO A 140 -9.08 3.44 -5.89
C PRO A 140 -10.47 3.77 -5.38
N GLU A 141 -10.73 3.46 -4.11
CA GLU A 141 -11.98 3.86 -3.43
C GLU A 141 -12.10 5.39 -3.34
N ILE A 142 -10.98 6.05 -3.06
CA ILE A 142 -10.85 7.50 -2.97
C ILE A 142 -9.92 7.97 -4.08
N LEU A 143 -10.43 8.88 -4.92
CA LEU A 143 -9.69 9.38 -6.07
C LEU A 143 -8.50 10.23 -5.61
N LEU A 144 -7.43 10.19 -6.39
CA LEU A 144 -6.20 10.93 -6.06
C LEU A 144 -6.40 12.44 -5.96
N GLU A 145 -7.31 12.98 -6.77
CA GLU A 145 -7.66 14.40 -6.78
C GLU A 145 -8.34 14.87 -5.48
N ASP A 146 -8.96 13.93 -4.76
CA ASP A 146 -9.58 14.15 -3.46
C ASP A 146 -8.60 13.90 -2.30
N THR A 147 -7.32 13.68 -2.59
CA THR A 147 -6.29 13.42 -1.58
C THR A 147 -5.23 14.51 -1.52
N ILE A 148 -4.74 14.74 -0.31
CA ILE A 148 -3.59 15.59 -0.01
C ILE A 148 -2.38 14.70 0.25
N GLN A 149 -1.28 14.99 -0.41
CA GLN A 149 0.00 14.33 -0.16
C GLN A 149 0.65 14.93 1.10
N ARG A 150 0.93 14.09 2.09
CA ARG A 150 1.65 14.49 3.32
C ARG A 150 2.93 13.69 3.47
N PRO A 151 4.10 14.34 3.55
CA PRO A 151 5.36 13.65 3.85
C PRO A 151 5.29 12.87 5.17
N ILE A 152 5.98 11.75 5.25
CA ILE A 152 6.11 10.91 6.45
C ILE A 152 7.49 11.06 7.11
#